data_AF-A0A345BWF2-F1
#
_entry.id   AF-A0A345BWF2-F1
#
_cell.length_a   1.000
_cell.length_b   1.000
_cell.length_c   1.000
_cell.angle_alpha   90.00
_cell.angle_beta   90.00
_cell.angle_gamma   90.00
#
_symmetry.space_group_name_H-M   'P 1'
#
loop_
_entity.id
_entity.type
_entity.pdbx_description
1 polymer ?
#
loop_
_entity_poly.entity_id
_entity_poly.type
_entity_poly.pdbx_seq_one_letter_code
_entity_poly.pdbx_strand_id
1 'polypeptide(L)'
;MDEFEWFEFIESIEKKTDLPRDYCFLRDKPQSSSYKDPYLGKQRGKKESETEQEATEQIFLFDRDGTYTELSQASDIINTIRNGKITSNKLYVPEELLPYIEEKLK
;
A
#
# COMPACT_ATOMS: atom_id res chain seq x y z
N MET A 1 2.89 7.31 11.44
CA MET A 1 2.58 6.40 12.53
C MET A 1 3.22 5.06 12.26
N ASP A 2 4.32 4.79 12.96
CA ASP A 2 5.00 3.49 12.90
C ASP A 2 4.24 2.42 13.68
N GLU A 3 4.73 1.18 13.65
CA GLU A 3 4.03 0.02 14.24
C GLU A 3 3.90 0.10 15.76
N PHE A 4 4.81 0.81 16.43
CA PHE A 4 4.81 1.01 17.87
C PHE A 4 3.83 2.11 18.26
N GLU A 5 3.84 3.24 17.55
CA GLU A 5 2.89 4.35 17.75
C GLU A 5 1.43 3.90 17.55
N TRP A 6 1.17 2.98 16.61
CA TRP A 6 -0.15 2.37 16.43
C TRP A 6 -0.59 1.51 17.62
N PHE A 7 0.34 0.77 18.23
CA PHE A 7 0.05 -0.09 19.37
C PHE A 7 -0.38 0.75 20.57
N GLU A 8 0.40 1.80 20.90
CA GLU A 8 0.09 2.71 22.00
C GLU A 8 -1.24 3.44 21.78
N PHE A 9 -1.53 3.81 20.53
CA PHE A 9 -2.80 4.44 20.18
C PHE A 9 -3.99 3.53 20.49
N ILE A 10 -3.97 2.29 20.01
CA ILE A 10 -5.07 1.33 20.22
C ILE A 10 -5.22 0.99 21.71
N GLU A 11 -4.12 0.76 22.42
CA GLU A 11 -4.14 0.49 23.87
C GLU A 11 -4.78 1.65 24.66
N SER A 12 -4.55 2.89 24.22
CA SER A 12 -5.15 4.06 24.86
C SER A 12 -6.66 4.18 24.65
N ILE A 13 -7.20 3.60 23.57
CA ILE A 13 -8.63 3.56 23.29
C ILE A 13 -9.28 2.42 24.07
N GLU A 14 -8.66 1.25 24.10
CA GLU A 14 -9.13 0.07 24.86
C GLU A 14 -9.32 0.41 26.34
N LYS A 15 -8.32 1.05 26.97
CA LYS A 15 -8.39 1.50 28.37
C LYS A 15 -9.55 2.44 28.69
N LYS A 16 -10.08 3.16 27.70
CA LYS A 16 -11.17 4.13 27.88
C LYS A 16 -12.54 3.57 27.53
N THR A 17 -12.61 2.56 26.68
CA THR A 17 -13.87 2.15 26.02
C THR A 17 -14.34 0.77 26.44
N ASP A 18 -13.51 0.01 27.17
CA ASP A 18 -13.78 -1.39 27.56
C ASP A 18 -14.06 -2.31 26.35
N LEU A 19 -13.69 -1.86 25.15
CA LEU A 19 -13.91 -2.60 23.91
C LEU A 19 -12.74 -3.57 23.68
N PRO A 20 -13.03 -4.85 23.40
CA PRO A 20 -11.98 -5.84 23.22
C PRO A 20 -11.21 -5.56 21.93
N ARG A 21 -9.89 -5.39 22.08
CA ARG A 21 -8.99 -5.02 21.01
C ARG A 21 -9.11 -5.90 19.75
N ASP A 22 -9.11 -7.21 19.95
CA ASP A 22 -8.99 -8.18 18.85
C ASP A 22 -10.22 -8.25 17.93
N TYR A 23 -11.35 -7.70 18.38
CA TYR A 23 -12.62 -7.76 17.65
C TYR A 23 -13.06 -6.39 17.11
N CYS A 24 -12.63 -5.30 17.75
CA CYS A 24 -13.06 -3.96 17.40
C CYS A 24 -12.05 -3.19 16.55
N PHE A 25 -10.78 -3.62 16.50
CA PHE A 25 -9.72 -2.90 15.78
C PHE A 25 -9.13 -3.78 14.69
N LEU A 26 -9.36 -3.41 13.42
CA LEU A 26 -8.76 -4.11 12.28
C LEU A 26 -7.78 -3.20 11.57
N ARG A 27 -6.57 -3.69 11.35
CA ARG A 27 -5.56 -3.01 10.55
C ARG A 27 -5.53 -3.60 9.16
N ASP A 28 -5.77 -2.76 8.17
CA ASP A 28 -5.57 -3.11 6.77
C ASP A 28 -4.29 -2.47 6.27
N LYS A 29 -3.41 -3.31 5.73
CA LYS A 29 -2.18 -2.91 5.05
C LYS A 29 -2.40 -3.13 3.55
N PRO A 30 -1.77 -2.36 2.64
CA PRO A 30 -1.93 -2.62 1.20
C PRO A 30 -1.55 -4.07 0.81
N GLN A 31 -0.66 -4.69 1.60
CA GLN A 31 -0.24 -6.08 1.43
C GLN A 31 -1.29 -7.14 1.83
N SER A 32 -2.36 -6.78 2.56
CA SER A 32 -3.48 -7.71 2.84
C SER A 32 -4.46 -7.85 1.68
N SER A 33 -4.34 -7.03 0.64
CA SER A 33 -5.19 -7.15 -0.56
C SER A 33 -4.85 -8.41 -1.37
N SER A 34 -5.90 -9.07 -1.89
CA SER A 34 -5.74 -10.16 -2.86
C SER A 34 -5.29 -9.67 -4.24
N TYR A 35 -5.46 -8.37 -4.53
CA TYR A 35 -4.95 -7.76 -5.75
C TYR A 35 -3.43 -7.61 -5.65
N LYS A 36 -2.72 -8.50 -6.34
CA LYS A 36 -1.29 -8.38 -6.57
C LYS A 36 -1.12 -7.71 -7.93
N ASP A 37 -0.53 -6.52 -7.94
CA ASP A 37 -0.12 -5.85 -9.16
C ASP A 37 1.39 -5.99 -9.33
N PRO A 38 1.87 -6.98 -10.11
CA PRO A 38 3.29 -7.21 -10.31
C PRO A 38 3.96 -6.03 -11.04
N TYR A 39 3.16 -5.24 -11.78
CA TYR A 39 3.62 -4.13 -12.59
C TYR A 39 3.77 -2.84 -11.76
N LEU A 40 2.75 -2.49 -10.97
CA LEU A 40 2.68 -1.25 -10.17
C LEU A 40 3.28 -1.37 -8.76
N GLY A 41 3.57 -2.58 -8.28
CA GLY A 41 4.03 -2.82 -6.91
C GLY A 41 5.55 -2.72 -6.68
N LYS A 42 6.37 -2.55 -7.72
CA LYS A 42 7.84 -2.57 -7.58
C LYS A 42 8.40 -1.19 -7.21
N GLN A 43 8.94 -1.08 -6.00
CA GLN A 43 9.73 0.09 -5.59
C GLN A 43 11.08 0.11 -6.34
N ARG A 44 11.41 1.25 -6.94
CA ARG A 44 12.77 1.55 -7.44
C ARG A 44 13.79 1.31 -6.32
N GLY A 45 14.63 0.28 -6.46
CA GLY A 45 15.76 0.04 -5.54
C GLY A 45 16.18 -1.41 -5.34
N LYS A 46 15.28 -2.39 -5.56
CA LYS A 46 15.72 -3.78 -5.68
C LYS A 46 16.26 -4.00 -7.09
N LYS A 47 17.58 -4.05 -7.22
CA LYS A 47 18.26 -4.72 -8.33
C LYS A 47 17.94 -6.22 -8.24
N GLU A 48 16.70 -6.58 -8.56
CA GLU A 48 16.46 -7.92 -9.08
C GLU A 48 17.18 -7.94 -10.43
N SER A 49 18.19 -8.80 -10.53
CA SER A 49 18.91 -9.04 -11.79
C SER A 49 17.90 -9.22 -12.91
N GLU A 50 18.12 -8.56 -14.05
CA GLU A 50 17.25 -8.58 -15.24
C GLU A 50 16.84 -9.99 -15.70
N THR A 51 17.54 -11.02 -15.24
CA THR A 51 17.28 -12.44 -15.47
C THR A 51 16.08 -13.05 -14.72
N GLU A 52 15.48 -12.37 -13.74
CA GLU A 52 14.41 -12.95 -12.89
C GLU A 52 13.04 -12.27 -13.00
N GLN A 53 12.86 -11.29 -13.90
CA GLN A 53 11.54 -10.67 -14.09
C GLN A 53 10.73 -11.48 -15.11
N GLU A 54 9.71 -12.20 -14.62
CA GLU A 54 8.77 -12.92 -15.49
C GLU A 54 8.02 -11.92 -16.41
N ALA A 55 7.65 -12.37 -17.61
CA ALA A 55 6.94 -11.56 -18.61
C ALA A 55 5.60 -10.96 -18.11
N THR A 56 5.06 -11.49 -17.02
CA THR A 56 3.88 -11.01 -16.30
C THR A 56 4.10 -9.68 -15.57
N GLU A 57 5.35 -9.25 -15.41
CA GLU A 57 5.73 -8.07 -14.61
C GLU A 57 6.10 -6.84 -15.46
N GLN A 58 6.05 -6.95 -16.79
CA GLN A 58 6.43 -5.88 -17.72
C GLN A 58 5.49 -5.81 -18.91
N ILE A 59 5.14 -4.59 -19.34
CA ILE A 59 4.32 -4.37 -20.54
C ILE A 59 5.21 -3.76 -21.62
N PHE A 60 5.32 -4.44 -22.76
CA PHE A 60 6.10 -3.99 -23.90
C PHE A 60 5.19 -3.44 -25.01
N LEU A 61 5.58 -2.29 -25.55
CA LEU A 61 4.96 -1.65 -26.70
C LEU A 61 5.84 -1.91 -27.91
N PHE A 62 5.27 -2.45 -28.98
CA PHE A 62 5.96 -2.69 -30.24
C PHE A 62 5.51 -1.67 -31.29
N ASP A 63 6.47 -1.05 -31.98
CA ASP A 63 6.18 -0.20 -33.12
C ASP A 63 5.95 -1.02 -34.41
N ARG A 64 5.75 -0.32 -35.53
CA ARG A 64 5.54 -0.96 -36.85
C ARG A 64 6.81 -1.61 -37.41
N ASP A 65 7.98 -1.21 -36.92
CA ASP A 65 9.29 -1.73 -37.33
C ASP A 65 9.72 -2.92 -36.45
N GLY A 66 8.93 -3.26 -35.43
CA GLY A 66 9.19 -4.35 -34.48
C GLY A 66 10.10 -3.95 -33.33
N THR A 67 10.46 -2.68 -33.20
CA THR A 67 11.21 -2.17 -32.05
C THR A 67 10.30 -2.13 -30.83
N TYR A 68 10.83 -2.53 -29.67
CA TYR A 68 10.06 -2.54 -28.42
C TYR A 68 10.49 -1.45 -27.45
N THR A 69 9.57 -0.98 -26.61
CA THR A 69 9.84 -0.11 -25.46
C THR A 69 8.94 -0.53 -24.30
N GLU A 70 9.43 -0.46 -23.06
CA GLU A 70 8.61 -0.76 -21.88
C GLU A 70 7.64 0.41 -21.58
N LEU A 71 6.40 0.10 -21.20
CA LEU A 71 5.32 1.07 -21.05
C LEU A 71 5.63 2.21 -20.07
N SER A 72 6.28 1.94 -18.93
CA SER A 72 6.66 2.98 -17.96
C SER A 72 7.81 3.85 -18.47
N GLN A 73 8.63 3.37 -19.41
CA GLN A 73 9.62 4.20 -20.10
C GLN A 73 8.98 5.09 -21.17
N ALA A 74 7.89 4.64 -21.80
CA ALA A 74 7.18 5.39 -22.83
C ALA A 74 6.14 6.40 -22.29
N SER A 75 5.71 6.27 -21.03
CA SER A 75 4.67 7.11 -20.44
C SER A 75 5.01 7.61 -19.03
N ASP A 76 5.13 8.93 -18.88
CA ASP A 76 5.37 9.59 -17.60
C ASP A 76 4.25 9.33 -16.57
N ILE A 77 3.00 9.24 -17.03
CA ILE A 77 1.85 8.96 -16.17
C ILE A 77 1.99 7.55 -15.59
N ILE A 78 2.27 6.55 -16.44
CA ILE A 78 2.44 5.16 -15.99
C ILE A 78 3.67 5.04 -15.09
N ASN A 79 4.77 5.72 -15.44
CA ASN A 79 5.96 5.78 -14.60
C ASN A 79 5.65 6.34 -13.21
N THR A 80 4.82 7.39 -13.14
CA THR A 80 4.42 8.01 -11.88
C THR A 80 3.53 7.09 -11.05
N ILE A 81 2.58 6.39 -11.68
CA ILE A 81 1.69 5.43 -11.00
C ILE A 81 2.52 4.25 -10.46
N ARG A 82 3.42 3.70 -11.28
CA ARG A 82 4.30 2.57 -10.91
C ARG A 82 5.23 2.89 -9.74
N ASN A 83 5.82 4.09 -9.74
CA ASN A 83 6.75 4.50 -8.69
C ASN A 83 6.05 5.21 -7.52
N GLY A 84 4.74 5.45 -7.62
CA GLY A 84 3.94 6.02 -6.56
C GLY A 84 3.90 5.08 -5.36
N LYS A 85 4.33 5.57 -4.20
CA LYS A 85 4.12 4.84 -2.95
C LYS A 85 2.63 4.84 -2.62
N ILE A 86 1.93 3.75 -2.97
CA ILE A 86 0.58 3.50 -2.47
C ILE A 86 0.72 2.94 -1.04
N THR A 87 0.95 3.82 -0.08
CA THR A 87 0.92 3.47 1.34
C THR A 87 -0.39 3.94 1.95
N SER A 88 -1.43 3.10 1.88
CA SER A 88 -2.67 3.30 2.63
C SER A 88 -2.68 2.36 3.81
N ASN A 89 -2.30 2.86 4.99
CA ASN A 89 -2.52 2.14 6.24
C ASN A 89 -3.88 2.58 6.78
N LYS A 90 -4.80 1.63 6.95
CA LYS A 90 -6.12 1.92 7.49
C LYS A 90 -6.28 1.23 8.83
N LEU A 91 -6.92 1.94 9.77
CA LEU A 91 -7.43 1.38 11.01
C LEU A 91 -8.96 1.46 10.94
N TYR A 92 -9.61 0.31 11.02
CA TYR A 92 -11.05 0.23 11.17
C TYR A 92 -11.37 0.19 12.66
N VAL A 93 -12.34 1.02 13.04
CA VAL A 93 -12.84 1.18 14.39
C VAL A 93 -14.38 1.27 14.35
N PRO A 94 -15.07 0.98 15.46
CA PRO A 94 -16.49 1.30 15.60
C PRO A 94 -16.74 2.80 15.43
N GLU A 95 -17.87 3.16 14.80
CA GLU A 95 -18.22 4.55 14.49
C GLU A 95 -18.32 5.41 15.75
N GLU A 96 -18.74 4.80 16.86
CA GLU A 96 -18.89 5.41 18.18
C GLU A 96 -17.56 5.95 18.72
N LEU A 97 -16.43 5.47 18.21
CA LEU A 97 -15.09 5.90 18.62
C LEU A 97 -14.54 7.07 17.80
N LEU A 98 -15.19 7.44 16.69
CA LEU A 98 -14.73 8.54 15.82
C LEU A 98 -14.50 9.86 16.57
N PRO A 99 -15.39 10.32 17.48
CA PRO A 99 -15.17 11.58 18.21
C PRO A 99 -13.89 11.57 19.05
N TYR A 100 -13.58 10.43 19.68
CA TYR A 100 -12.38 10.27 20.51
C TYR A 100 -11.11 10.20 19.68
N ILE A 101 -11.20 9.60 18.49
CA ILE A 101 -10.08 9.48 17.55
C ILE A 101 -9.76 10.86 16.94
N GLU A 102 -10.78 11.63 16.57
CA GLU A 102 -10.60 12.99 16.05
C GLU A 102 -9.96 13.95 17.06
N GLU A 103 -10.29 13.80 18.35
CA GLU A 103 -9.67 14.58 19.43
C GLU A 103 -8.18 14.27 19.58
N LYS A 104 -7.79 12.99 19.45
CA LYS A 104 -6.40 12.53 19.60
C LYS A 104 -5.52 12.76 18.36
N LEU A 105 -6.10 12.91 17.18
CA LEU A 105 -5.38 13.08 15.91
C LEU A 105 -5.22 14.56 15.50
N LYS A 106 -5.81 15.50 16.24
CA LYS A 106 -5.52 16.93 16.15
C LYS A 106 -4.22 17.28 16.86
#